data_AF-A0AB39SM20-F1
#
_entry.id   AF-A0AB39SM20-F1
#
_cell.length_a   1.000
_cell.length_b   1.000
_cell.length_c   1.000
_cell.angle_alpha   90.00
_cell.angle_beta   90.00
_cell.angle_gamma   90.00
#
_symmetry.space_group_name_H-M   'P 1'
#
loop_
_entity.id
_entity.type
_entity.pdbx_description
1 polymer ?
#
loop_
_entity_poly.entity_id
_entity_poly.type
_entity_poly.pdbx_seq_one_letter_code
_entity_poly.pdbx_strand_id
1 'polypeptide(L)'
;MTRNVHTHSDVRSRRRGLRFATLFASAAVISGGILLPASSAMAAPMPASHVVSFVHGGGVGGDGGDGGGGLIGGGGGSGGSGGGSVLGTGGDGGKGGNGGNGVLSGGGGGGGGGGGDGVVGGNGGKGGNGGTGLFGGNAGGGGGGGDGVLKGGNGGKGGNGGDGVFQGGNGGKGGKGGLGGLFGGLGGGGGAGGSSIF
;
A
#
# COMPACT_ATOMS: atom_id res chain seq x y z
N MET A 1 -54.29 -69.00 -14.05
CA MET A 1 -54.25 -68.26 -12.78
C MET A 1 -53.07 -67.29 -12.82
N THR A 2 -53.41 -65.99 -12.79
CA THR A 2 -52.69 -64.87 -12.14
C THR A 2 -51.15 -64.76 -12.24
N ARG A 3 -50.70 -63.81 -13.08
CA ARG A 3 -49.37 -63.18 -13.06
C ARG A 3 -49.27 -62.23 -11.86
N ASN A 4 -48.09 -62.09 -11.25
CA ASN A 4 -47.71 -60.88 -10.51
C ASN A 4 -46.22 -60.59 -10.65
N VAL A 5 -45.93 -59.58 -11.46
CA VAL A 5 -44.63 -58.94 -11.70
C VAL A 5 -44.25 -58.16 -10.45
N HIS A 6 -43.07 -58.43 -9.88
CA HIS A 6 -42.50 -57.60 -8.81
C HIS A 6 -41.50 -56.63 -9.43
N THR A 7 -41.95 -55.40 -9.65
CA THR A 7 -41.11 -54.22 -9.92
C THR A 7 -41.26 -53.25 -8.77
N HIS A 8 -40.24 -53.09 -7.93
CA HIS A 8 -40.09 -51.87 -7.13
C HIS A 8 -38.63 -51.45 -7.12
N SER A 9 -38.40 -50.36 -7.86
CA SER A 9 -37.15 -49.64 -7.99
C SER A 9 -37.01 -48.67 -6.81
N ASP A 10 -36.21 -49.02 -5.81
CA ASP A 10 -35.81 -48.07 -4.76
C ASP A 10 -34.63 -47.22 -5.25
N VAL A 11 -34.92 -46.26 -6.11
CA VAL A 11 -34.03 -45.13 -6.40
C VAL A 11 -34.76 -43.86 -5.98
N ARG A 12 -34.58 -43.46 -4.72
CA ARG A 12 -35.13 -42.23 -4.18
C ARG A 12 -34.37 -41.03 -4.76
N SER A 13 -34.96 -40.40 -5.76
CA SER A 13 -34.48 -39.15 -6.37
C SER A 13 -34.57 -37.98 -5.38
N ARG A 14 -33.43 -37.47 -4.90
CA ARG A 14 -33.34 -36.17 -4.22
C ARG A 14 -33.46 -35.06 -5.26
N ARG A 15 -34.66 -34.49 -5.38
CA ARG A 15 -34.97 -33.37 -6.27
C ARG A 15 -34.40 -32.04 -5.71
N ARG A 16 -33.64 -31.40 -6.60
CA ARG A 16 -33.44 -29.96 -6.86
C ARG A 16 -34.24 -28.98 -5.99
N GLY A 17 -33.54 -28.00 -5.41
CA GLY A 17 -34.10 -26.74 -4.90
C GLY A 17 -33.05 -25.63 -4.96
N LEU A 18 -33.35 -24.60 -5.75
CA LEU A 18 -32.53 -23.43 -6.09
C LEU A 18 -32.82 -22.27 -5.11
N ARG A 19 -31.75 -21.53 -4.76
CA ARG A 19 -31.68 -20.10 -4.36
C ARG A 19 -32.34 -19.66 -3.05
N PHE A 20 -31.64 -18.89 -2.21
CA PHE A 20 -31.67 -17.42 -2.19
C PHE A 20 -30.81 -16.89 -1.02
N ALA A 21 -30.00 -15.87 -1.33
CA ALA A 21 -29.17 -15.13 -0.39
C ALA A 21 -30.03 -14.30 0.57
N THR A 22 -29.63 -14.23 1.83
CA THR A 22 -30.25 -13.37 2.85
C THR A 22 -29.21 -12.38 3.35
N LEU A 23 -29.14 -11.22 2.70
CA LEU A 23 -28.48 -10.03 3.22
C LEU A 23 -29.49 -9.31 4.14
N PHE A 24 -29.17 -9.21 5.42
CA PHE A 24 -29.89 -8.35 6.36
C PHE A 24 -29.34 -6.93 6.26
N ALA A 25 -30.11 -6.04 5.63
CA ALA A 25 -29.94 -4.60 5.72
C ALA A 25 -31.03 -4.05 6.65
N SER A 26 -30.63 -3.38 7.73
CA SER A 26 -31.52 -2.60 8.59
C SER A 26 -30.72 -1.57 9.36
N ALA A 27 -30.95 -0.29 9.07
CA ALA A 27 -31.64 0.62 9.99
C ALA A 27 -31.53 2.06 9.45
N ALA A 28 -32.70 2.66 9.28
CA ALA A 28 -32.90 4.05 8.93
C ALA A 28 -32.65 4.96 10.14
N VAL A 29 -32.12 6.16 9.90
CA VAL A 29 -32.38 7.35 10.74
C VAL A 29 -32.76 8.49 9.81
N ILE A 30 -34.08 8.71 9.72
CA ILE A 30 -34.71 9.92 9.21
C ILE A 30 -35.14 10.71 10.45
N SER A 31 -34.57 11.90 10.68
CA SER A 31 -35.23 12.93 11.48
C SER A 31 -34.67 14.33 11.21
N GLY A 32 -35.55 15.22 10.72
CA GLY A 32 -35.43 16.69 10.73
C GLY A 32 -34.59 17.26 9.57
N GLY A 33 -35.13 17.91 8.53
CA GLY A 33 -36.27 18.82 8.50
C GLY A 33 -35.79 20.27 8.58
N ILE A 34 -35.80 20.99 7.46
CA ILE A 34 -36.35 22.35 7.26
C ILE A 34 -36.25 22.70 5.76
N LEU A 35 -37.35 23.23 5.24
CA LEU A 35 -37.55 23.73 3.89
C LEU A 35 -36.80 25.06 3.63
N LEU A 36 -36.44 25.23 2.36
CA LEU A 36 -35.79 26.34 1.63
C LEU A 36 -36.31 27.76 1.94
N PRO A 37 -35.53 28.83 1.62
CA PRO A 37 -35.78 29.50 0.33
C PRO A 37 -34.54 30.04 -0.42
N ALA A 38 -34.66 30.07 -1.74
CA ALA A 38 -33.78 30.78 -2.66
C ALA A 38 -33.74 32.29 -2.35
N SER A 39 -32.55 32.90 -2.37
CA SER A 39 -32.37 34.35 -2.47
C SER A 39 -31.01 34.66 -3.07
N SER A 40 -31.02 35.13 -4.32
CA SER A 40 -29.92 35.80 -4.99
C SER A 40 -29.61 37.12 -4.28
N ALA A 41 -28.46 37.21 -3.63
CA ALA A 41 -27.90 38.47 -3.15
C ALA A 41 -26.55 38.70 -3.85
N MET A 42 -26.54 39.65 -4.80
CA MET A 42 -25.29 40.22 -5.30
C MET A 42 -24.66 41.04 -4.17
N ALA A 43 -23.56 40.53 -3.61
CA ALA A 43 -22.72 41.29 -2.69
C ALA A 43 -21.48 41.80 -3.45
N ALA A 44 -21.21 43.09 -3.30
CA ALA A 44 -20.15 43.86 -3.95
C ALA A 44 -18.74 43.22 -3.84
N PRO A 45 -17.81 43.50 -4.77
CA PRO A 45 -16.44 43.03 -4.69
C PRO A 45 -15.75 43.71 -3.51
N MET A 46 -15.64 43.01 -2.38
CA MET A 46 -14.76 43.39 -1.28
C MET A 46 -13.29 43.21 -1.73
N PRO A 47 -12.37 44.09 -1.27
CA PRO A 47 -10.98 44.06 -1.69
C PRO A 47 -10.38 42.69 -1.38
N ALA A 48 -9.61 42.17 -2.34
CA ALA A 48 -8.92 40.88 -2.26
C ALA A 48 -8.03 40.84 -1.03
N SER A 49 -8.59 40.38 0.09
CA SER A 49 -7.83 39.88 1.20
C SER A 49 -6.97 38.77 0.62
N HIS A 50 -5.64 38.96 0.63
CA HIS A 50 -4.71 37.93 0.24
C HIS A 50 -4.99 36.72 1.11
N VAL A 51 -5.79 35.78 0.59
CA VAL A 51 -5.93 34.45 1.17
C VAL A 51 -4.54 33.85 1.01
N VAL A 52 -3.74 33.94 2.07
CA VAL A 52 -2.58 33.08 2.25
C VAL A 52 -3.16 31.68 2.26
N SER A 53 -3.19 31.06 1.08
CA SER A 53 -3.44 29.64 0.90
C SER A 53 -2.36 28.94 1.71
N PHE A 54 -2.66 28.56 2.95
CA PHE A 54 -1.80 27.68 3.70
C PHE A 54 -1.61 26.45 2.82
N VAL A 55 -0.35 26.09 2.55
CA VAL A 55 -0.05 24.89 1.76
C VAL A 55 -0.52 23.70 2.60
N HIS A 56 -1.68 23.16 2.27
CA HIS A 56 -2.26 22.06 3.03
C HIS A 56 -1.46 20.78 2.72
N GLY A 57 -1.18 19.99 3.75
CA GLY A 57 -0.72 18.62 3.58
C GLY A 57 -1.76 17.80 2.79
N GLY A 58 -1.31 16.72 2.19
CA GLY A 58 -2.17 15.80 1.47
C GLY A 58 -3.25 15.21 2.38
N GLY A 59 -4.50 15.16 1.90
CA GLY A 59 -5.60 14.54 2.64
C GLY A 59 -5.42 13.03 2.76
N VAL A 60 -5.88 12.44 3.86
CA VAL A 60 -5.88 10.97 4.02
C VAL A 60 -6.94 10.35 3.11
N GLY A 61 -6.62 9.24 2.47
CA GLY A 61 -7.56 8.49 1.64
C GLY A 61 -8.68 7.84 2.47
N GLY A 62 -9.89 7.81 1.92
CA GLY A 62 -11.00 7.00 2.46
C GLY A 62 -10.77 5.50 2.23
N ASP A 63 -11.68 4.63 2.66
CA ASP A 63 -11.52 3.19 2.45
C ASP A 63 -11.25 2.83 0.97
N GLY A 64 -10.16 2.10 0.71
CA GLY A 64 -9.67 1.79 -0.63
C GLY A 64 -9.03 2.96 -1.40
N GLY A 65 -9.09 4.19 -0.89
CA GLY A 65 -8.63 5.39 -1.55
C GLY A 65 -7.18 5.75 -1.23
N ASP A 66 -6.48 6.30 -2.21
CA ASP A 66 -5.12 6.81 -2.05
C ASP A 66 -5.11 8.12 -1.24
N GLY A 67 -3.99 8.38 -0.57
CA GLY A 67 -3.71 9.66 0.06
C GLY A 67 -3.47 10.75 -0.98
N GLY A 68 -3.94 11.96 -0.68
CA GLY A 68 -3.68 13.14 -1.51
C GLY A 68 -2.20 13.53 -1.49
N GLY A 69 -1.71 14.07 -2.59
CA GLY A 69 -0.39 14.71 -2.63
C GLY A 69 -0.40 16.09 -1.96
N GLY A 70 0.75 16.56 -1.52
CA GLY A 70 0.86 17.90 -0.93
C GLY A 70 2.27 18.26 -0.50
N LEU A 71 2.39 19.28 0.35
CA LEU A 71 3.67 19.63 0.97
C LEU A 71 4.25 18.44 1.75
N ILE A 72 3.38 17.76 2.48
CA ILE A 72 3.59 16.46 3.12
C ILE A 72 2.54 15.52 2.52
N GLY A 73 2.92 14.29 2.20
CA GLY A 73 2.00 13.32 1.59
C GLY A 73 0.93 12.85 2.57
N GLY A 74 -0.31 12.75 2.11
CA GLY A 74 -1.41 12.19 2.90
C GLY A 74 -1.32 10.66 2.99
N GLY A 75 -1.74 10.07 4.10
CA GLY A 75 -1.78 8.61 4.23
C GLY A 75 -2.84 7.96 3.33
N GLY A 76 -2.59 6.75 2.84
CA GLY A 76 -3.58 5.95 2.14
C GLY A 76 -4.65 5.40 3.08
N GLY A 77 -5.89 5.31 2.62
CA GLY A 77 -6.94 4.59 3.31
C GLY A 77 -6.79 3.07 3.18
N SER A 78 -7.74 2.29 3.68
CA SER A 78 -7.60 0.82 3.73
C SER A 78 -7.36 0.19 2.33
N GLY A 79 -6.11 -0.20 2.03
CA GLY A 79 -5.72 -0.72 0.71
C GLY A 79 -5.21 0.32 -0.29
N GLY A 80 -5.39 1.60 0.00
CA GLY A 80 -4.89 2.70 -0.83
C GLY A 80 -3.43 3.03 -0.55
N SER A 81 -2.76 3.62 -1.54
CA SER A 81 -1.38 4.08 -1.46
C SER A 81 -1.28 5.43 -0.75
N GLY A 82 -0.13 5.74 -0.18
CA GLY A 82 0.15 7.06 0.34
C GLY A 82 0.33 8.10 -0.77
N GLY A 83 0.01 9.35 -0.47
CA GLY A 83 0.15 10.48 -1.38
C GLY A 83 1.58 10.99 -1.48
N GLY A 84 1.91 11.61 -2.61
CA GLY A 84 3.23 12.17 -2.86
C GLY A 84 3.52 13.44 -2.05
N SER A 85 4.80 13.72 -1.79
CA SER A 85 5.26 14.96 -1.16
C SER A 85 6.24 15.72 -2.02
N VAL A 86 6.02 17.03 -2.19
CA VAL A 86 6.88 17.91 -3.00
C VAL A 86 8.04 18.54 -2.23
N LEU A 87 8.06 18.48 -0.89
CA LEU A 87 9.16 19.05 -0.08
C LEU A 87 9.58 18.19 1.12
N GLY A 88 8.94 17.04 1.35
CA GLY A 88 9.11 16.27 2.58
C GLY A 88 8.96 14.77 2.37
N THR A 89 8.28 14.12 3.33
CA THR A 89 8.05 12.68 3.33
C THR A 89 6.75 12.35 2.61
N GLY A 90 6.78 11.35 1.73
CA GLY A 90 5.56 10.78 1.15
C GLY A 90 4.68 10.15 2.23
N GLY A 91 3.37 10.06 1.98
CA GLY A 91 2.44 9.48 2.93
C GLY A 91 2.60 7.97 3.04
N ASP A 92 2.25 7.38 4.18
CA ASP A 92 2.25 5.93 4.33
C ASP A 92 1.08 5.30 3.57
N GLY A 93 1.28 4.10 3.03
CA GLY A 93 0.21 3.29 2.45
C GLY A 93 -0.71 2.71 3.53
N GLY A 94 -1.99 2.55 3.20
CA GLY A 94 -2.89 1.76 4.02
C GLY A 94 -2.62 0.27 3.87
N LYS A 95 -3.43 -0.57 4.53
CA LYS A 95 -3.23 -2.04 4.55
C LYS A 95 -3.17 -2.64 3.13
N GLY A 96 -1.96 -2.95 2.65
CA GLY A 96 -1.73 -3.52 1.32
C GLY A 96 -1.33 -2.49 0.25
N GLY A 97 -1.47 -1.20 0.55
CA GLY A 97 -1.08 -0.11 -0.34
C GLY A 97 0.39 0.29 -0.18
N ASN A 98 0.94 0.89 -1.23
CA ASN A 98 2.32 1.36 -1.25
C ASN A 98 2.47 2.68 -0.52
N GLY A 99 3.66 2.98 -0.01
CA GLY A 99 4.00 4.33 0.42
C GLY A 99 4.03 5.30 -0.76
N GLY A 100 3.73 6.57 -0.48
CA GLY A 100 3.86 7.65 -1.45
C GLY A 100 5.31 8.08 -1.62
N ASN A 101 5.65 8.64 -2.77
CA ASN A 101 6.99 9.18 -3.02
C ASN A 101 7.16 10.53 -2.33
N GLY A 102 8.33 10.80 -1.79
CA GLY A 102 8.67 12.11 -1.23
C GLY A 102 10.04 12.56 -1.68
N VAL A 103 10.25 13.87 -1.82
CA VAL A 103 11.56 14.39 -2.22
C VAL A 103 12.64 14.02 -1.19
N LEU A 104 12.35 14.11 0.11
CA LEU A 104 13.32 13.78 1.16
C LEU A 104 13.28 12.30 1.54
N SER A 105 12.08 11.76 1.72
CA SER A 105 11.89 10.36 2.05
C SER A 105 10.61 9.83 1.44
N GLY A 106 10.62 8.59 0.96
CA GLY A 106 9.41 7.87 0.66
C GLY A 106 8.63 7.53 1.92
N GLY A 107 7.32 7.38 1.79
CA GLY A 107 6.44 6.86 2.83
C GLY A 107 6.58 5.34 2.99
N GLY A 108 6.16 4.81 4.13
CA GLY A 108 6.14 3.38 4.40
C GLY A 108 5.01 2.66 3.66
N GLY A 109 5.26 1.42 3.21
CA GLY A 109 4.22 0.54 2.71
C GLY A 109 3.35 -0.01 3.83
N GLY A 110 2.04 -0.12 3.61
CA GLY A 110 1.13 -0.74 4.56
C GLY A 110 0.89 -2.21 4.24
N GLY A 111 0.55 -3.03 5.24
CA GLY A 111 0.19 -4.44 5.02
C GLY A 111 1.28 -5.23 4.31
N GLY A 112 1.23 -5.36 2.98
CA GLY A 112 2.28 -5.93 2.11
C GLY A 112 2.70 -5.06 0.92
N GLY A 113 2.30 -3.78 0.89
CA GLY A 113 2.73 -2.84 -0.14
C GLY A 113 4.19 -2.42 0.03
N GLY A 114 4.81 -1.97 -1.05
CA GLY A 114 6.17 -1.43 -1.06
C GLY A 114 6.28 -0.05 -0.42
N GLY A 115 7.49 0.34 -0.04
CA GLY A 115 7.79 1.72 0.35
C GLY A 115 7.80 2.66 -0.86
N GLY A 116 7.56 3.94 -0.63
CA GLY A 116 7.70 4.96 -1.66
C GLY A 116 9.17 5.35 -1.89
N ASP A 117 9.44 6.05 -2.98
CA ASP A 117 10.77 6.53 -3.34
C ASP A 117 11.09 7.90 -2.71
N GLY A 118 12.38 8.18 -2.54
CA GLY A 118 12.87 9.51 -2.15
C GLY A 118 14.39 9.58 -2.08
N VAL A 119 14.97 10.65 -1.52
CA VAL A 119 16.42 10.63 -1.18
C VAL A 119 16.71 9.49 -0.22
N VAL A 120 15.82 9.25 0.74
CA VAL A 120 15.76 8.01 1.51
C VAL A 120 14.52 7.22 1.08
N GLY A 121 14.70 6.01 0.60
CA GLY A 121 13.59 5.14 0.25
C GLY A 121 12.75 4.78 1.48
N GLY A 122 11.44 4.74 1.30
CA GLY A 122 10.50 4.32 2.34
C GLY A 122 10.62 2.82 2.63
N ASN A 123 10.31 2.41 3.86
CA ASN A 123 10.33 0.98 4.19
C ASN A 123 9.10 0.26 3.64
N GLY A 124 9.27 -0.99 3.20
CA GLY A 124 8.15 -1.84 2.78
C GLY A 124 7.27 -2.29 3.94
N GLY A 125 6.00 -2.55 3.64
CA GLY A 125 5.08 -3.24 4.55
C GLY A 125 5.46 -4.71 4.72
N LYS A 126 4.73 -5.47 5.55
CA LYS A 126 4.94 -6.92 5.77
C LYS A 126 4.90 -7.70 4.44
N GLY A 127 6.08 -7.99 3.88
CA GLY A 127 6.24 -8.69 2.60
C GLY A 127 6.50 -7.77 1.40
N GLY A 128 6.34 -6.46 1.56
CA GLY A 128 6.63 -5.46 0.53
C GLY A 128 8.10 -5.07 0.50
N ASN A 129 8.53 -4.60 -0.67
CA ASN A 129 9.90 -4.13 -0.89
C ASN A 129 10.10 -2.73 -0.30
N GLY A 130 11.34 -2.39 0.03
CA GLY A 130 11.69 -0.99 0.29
C GLY A 130 11.64 -0.16 -0.99
N GLY A 131 11.40 1.14 -0.86
CA GLY A 131 11.48 2.10 -1.95
C GLY A 131 12.93 2.45 -2.30
N THR A 132 13.13 3.03 -3.46
CA THR A 132 14.45 3.41 -3.97
C THR A 132 14.89 4.78 -3.47
N GLY A 133 16.19 5.02 -3.50
CA GLY A 133 16.71 6.35 -3.20
C GLY A 133 18.21 6.51 -3.32
N LEU A 134 18.73 7.57 -2.70
CA LEU A 134 20.16 7.67 -2.44
C LEU A 134 20.57 6.63 -1.39
N PHE A 135 19.72 6.43 -0.39
CA PHE A 135 19.71 5.29 0.50
C PHE A 135 18.42 4.50 0.28
N GLY A 136 18.53 3.24 -0.11
CA GLY A 136 17.37 2.37 -0.33
C GLY A 136 16.62 2.07 0.96
N GLY A 137 15.30 1.99 0.87
CA GLY A 137 14.43 1.63 1.96
C GLY A 137 14.55 0.15 2.33
N ASN A 138 14.30 -0.20 3.59
CA ASN A 138 14.33 -1.60 4.00
C ASN A 138 13.03 -2.30 3.63
N ALA A 139 13.10 -3.59 3.37
CA ALA A 139 11.90 -4.39 3.17
C ALA A 139 11.18 -4.66 4.48
N GLY A 140 9.89 -4.99 4.39
CA GLY A 140 9.20 -5.66 5.49
C GLY A 140 9.37 -7.18 5.44
N GLY A 141 8.56 -7.91 6.22
CA GLY A 141 8.77 -9.31 6.64
C GLY A 141 9.07 -10.41 5.59
N GLY A 142 9.07 -10.12 4.29
CA GLY A 142 9.51 -11.02 3.23
C GLY A 142 9.90 -10.36 1.90
N GLY A 143 9.94 -9.02 1.84
CA GLY A 143 10.28 -8.30 0.61
C GLY A 143 11.78 -8.12 0.42
N GLY A 144 12.17 -7.62 -0.75
CA GLY A 144 13.53 -7.16 -1.04
C GLY A 144 13.77 -5.73 -0.53
N GLY A 145 15.01 -5.43 -0.17
CA GLY A 145 15.41 -4.05 0.07
C GLY A 145 15.29 -3.21 -1.20
N GLY A 146 15.02 -1.92 -1.07
CA GLY A 146 15.02 -1.00 -2.20
C GLY A 146 16.43 -0.65 -2.65
N ASP A 147 16.59 -0.31 -3.92
CA ASP A 147 17.90 0.05 -4.45
C ASP A 147 18.34 1.44 -3.99
N GLY A 148 19.64 1.58 -3.80
CA GLY A 148 20.27 2.82 -3.40
C GLY A 148 21.38 3.23 -4.36
N VAL A 149 21.67 4.53 -4.40
CA VAL A 149 22.94 4.97 -5.00
C VAL A 149 24.09 4.71 -4.04
N LEU A 150 24.03 5.28 -2.83
CA LEU A 150 25.07 5.12 -1.82
C LEU A 150 24.95 3.77 -1.11
N LYS A 151 23.73 3.36 -0.79
CA LYS A 151 23.51 2.08 -0.12
C LYS A 151 22.15 1.49 -0.43
N GLY A 152 22.13 0.23 -0.87
CA GLY A 152 20.91 -0.55 -0.99
C GLY A 152 20.28 -0.87 0.37
N GLY A 153 18.96 -0.97 0.39
CA GLY A 153 18.18 -1.29 1.58
C GLY A 153 18.31 -2.76 1.98
N ASN A 154 18.03 -3.07 3.24
CA ASN A 154 18.09 -4.45 3.70
C ASN A 154 16.84 -5.24 3.33
N GLY A 155 17.03 -6.52 2.99
CA GLY A 155 15.97 -7.48 2.73
C GLY A 155 15.25 -7.95 4.00
N GLY A 156 13.99 -8.31 3.83
CA GLY A 156 13.18 -8.97 4.84
C GLY A 156 13.53 -10.44 5.00
N LYS A 157 12.81 -11.18 5.85
CA LYS A 157 13.05 -12.63 6.01
C LYS A 157 12.83 -13.34 4.67
N GLY A 158 13.86 -13.97 4.11
CA GLY A 158 13.84 -14.60 2.78
C GLY A 158 14.05 -13.65 1.61
N GLY A 159 14.04 -12.33 1.85
CA GLY A 159 14.21 -11.30 0.83
C GLY A 159 15.67 -10.90 0.65
N ASN A 160 16.01 -10.50 -0.58
CA ASN A 160 17.34 -10.02 -0.91
C ASN A 160 17.53 -8.58 -0.44
N GLY A 161 18.78 -8.19 -0.16
CA GLY A 161 19.13 -6.78 -0.05
C GLY A 161 19.00 -6.09 -1.41
N GLY A 162 18.69 -4.79 -1.39
CA GLY A 162 18.68 -3.96 -2.59
C GLY A 162 20.09 -3.65 -3.05
N ASP A 163 20.24 -3.30 -4.31
CA ASP A 163 21.53 -3.00 -4.89
C ASP A 163 22.00 -1.59 -4.53
N GLY A 164 23.31 -1.38 -4.58
CA GLY A 164 23.97 -0.12 -4.33
C GLY A 164 25.06 0.16 -5.36
N VAL A 165 25.20 1.41 -5.79
CA VAL A 165 26.38 1.79 -6.59
C VAL A 165 27.63 1.70 -5.70
N PHE A 166 27.55 2.11 -4.44
CA PHE A 166 28.69 2.02 -3.51
C PHE A 166 28.60 0.80 -2.60
N GLN A 167 27.45 0.59 -1.95
CA GLN A 167 27.26 -0.54 -1.04
C GLN A 167 25.93 -1.25 -1.26
N GLY A 168 25.97 -2.56 -1.48
CA GLY A 168 24.76 -3.39 -1.53
C GLY A 168 24.10 -3.50 -0.14
N GLY A 169 22.79 -3.65 -0.12
CA GLY A 169 22.01 -3.90 1.09
C GLY A 169 22.16 -5.35 1.58
N ASN A 170 21.96 -5.58 2.86
CA ASN A 170 22.07 -6.94 3.39
C ASN A 170 20.82 -7.76 3.07
N GLY A 171 20.97 -9.03 2.74
CA GLY A 171 19.88 -9.99 2.64
C GLY A 171 19.33 -10.35 4.02
N GLY A 172 18.03 -10.63 4.09
CA GLY A 172 17.48 -11.26 5.29
C GLY A 172 17.69 -12.77 5.28
N LYS A 173 17.24 -13.49 6.32
CA LYS A 173 17.47 -14.94 6.47
C LYS A 173 17.12 -15.72 5.20
N GLY A 174 18.08 -16.42 4.59
CA GLY A 174 17.92 -17.15 3.32
C GLY A 174 17.98 -16.29 2.04
N GLY A 175 17.96 -14.96 2.16
CA GLY A 175 18.07 -14.01 1.06
C GLY A 175 19.52 -13.59 0.80
N LYS A 176 19.79 -13.20 -0.45
CA LYS A 176 21.10 -12.75 -0.89
C LYS A 176 21.36 -11.29 -0.49
N GLY A 177 22.61 -10.93 -0.25
CA GLY A 177 23.00 -9.52 -0.24
C GLY A 177 22.82 -8.90 -1.62
N GLY A 178 22.54 -7.59 -1.68
CA GLY A 178 22.49 -6.84 -2.92
C GLY A 178 23.88 -6.62 -3.51
N LEU A 179 23.94 -6.41 -4.82
CA LEU A 179 25.15 -5.97 -5.51
C LEU A 179 25.59 -4.62 -4.95
N GLY A 180 26.88 -4.46 -4.70
CA GLY A 180 27.46 -3.17 -4.35
C GLY A 180 28.67 -2.90 -5.22
N GLY A 181 28.74 -1.77 -5.91
CA GLY A 181 29.88 -1.50 -6.78
C GLY A 181 31.22 -1.60 -6.04
N LEU A 182 31.35 -0.95 -4.88
CA LEU A 182 32.56 -1.11 -4.06
C LEU A 182 32.44 -2.27 -3.07
N PHE A 183 31.29 -2.41 -2.41
CA PHE A 183 31.09 -3.41 -1.38
C PHE A 183 29.74 -4.11 -1.54
N GLY A 184 29.75 -5.39 -1.89
CA GLY A 184 28.55 -6.22 -1.89
C GLY A 184 27.88 -6.26 -0.51
N GLY A 185 26.55 -6.37 -0.50
CA GLY A 185 25.79 -6.54 0.73
C GLY A 185 26.03 -7.90 1.38
N LEU A 186 25.83 -8.01 2.69
CA LEU A 186 25.97 -9.30 3.38
C LEU A 186 24.77 -10.20 3.06
N GLY A 187 25.01 -11.51 2.91
CA GLY A 187 23.93 -12.49 2.88
C GLY A 187 23.31 -12.66 4.26
N GLY A 188 22.00 -12.93 4.31
CA GLY A 188 21.38 -13.32 5.58
C GLY A 188 21.76 -14.74 5.98
N GLY A 189 21.35 -15.20 7.17
CA GLY A 189 21.63 -16.57 7.61
C GLY A 189 21.14 -17.61 6.59
N GLY A 190 22.07 -18.33 5.94
CA GLY A 190 21.80 -19.29 4.86
C GLY A 190 21.67 -18.71 3.45
N GLY A 191 21.78 -17.40 3.27
CA GLY A 191 21.77 -16.72 1.98
C GLY A 191 23.18 -16.32 1.52
N ALA A 192 23.37 -16.15 0.21
CA ALA A 192 24.66 -15.78 -0.36
C ALA A 192 24.99 -14.30 -0.10
N GLY A 193 26.28 -13.97 -0.01
CA GLY A 193 26.73 -12.58 -0.07
C GLY A 193 26.34 -11.91 -1.39
N GLY A 194 26.13 -10.61 -1.35
CA GLY A 194 26.03 -9.75 -2.52
C GLY A 194 27.39 -9.62 -3.20
N SER A 195 27.37 -9.42 -4.50
CA SER A 195 28.59 -9.31 -5.30
C SER A 195 29.14 -7.87 -5.29
N SER A 196 30.41 -7.72 -5.63
CA SER A 196 31.04 -6.44 -5.95
C SER A 196 31.68 -6.48 -7.33
N ILE A 197 31.95 -5.30 -7.91
CA ILE A 197 32.70 -5.21 -9.18
C ILE A 197 34.23 -5.26 -8.98
N PHE A 198 34.67 -5.37 -7.72
CA PHE A 198 36.04 -5.60 -7.28
C PHE A 198 36.14 -6.89 -6.46
#